data_AF-A0A1W2DG44-F1
#
_entry.id   AF-A0A1W2DG44-F1
#
_cell.length_a   1.000
_cell.length_b   1.000
_cell.length_c   1.000
_cell.angle_alpha   90.00
_cell.angle_beta   90.00
_cell.angle_gamma   90.00
#
_symmetry.space_group_name_H-M   'P 1'
#
loop_
_entity.id
_entity.type
_entity.pdbx_description
1 polymer ?
#
loop_
_entity_poly.entity_id
_entity_poly.type
_entity_poly.pdbx_seq_one_letter_code
_entity_poly.pdbx_strand_id
1 'polypeptide(L)'
;MSEVKRRLQIFFLIFIGITVLGTLGFMHFESLSFTDAFYFNIVTMSTVGYGDIHPTVTASRLLSIFLIVLGGGSFLGVIANGTELILLRREARNRMRKINMVLGIFFSETGYRLLTIFSRCDTEMKTIRQHLMVSTKWTGEHFIAAQRQLKRHKFNLDISDLVEFKDLRDFLTSRRRALISLLENPAIIEDEGFSEVLLAVFHLTDELECRENFRELPPSDVRHLAMDMSRAYRLMLEQWLYYLQHLKVHYPYIFSLAIRKNPFDPHAKAVINL
;
A
#
# COMPACT_ATOMS: atom_id res chain seq x y z
N MET A 1 4.56 2.45 13.91
CA MET A 1 3.24 3.16 13.86
C MET A 1 2.41 2.98 15.14
N SER A 2 2.31 1.77 15.72
CA SER A 2 1.62 1.51 17.00
C SER A 2 2.25 2.25 18.18
N GLU A 3 3.58 2.29 18.24
CA GLU A 3 4.31 2.95 19.33
C GLU A 3 4.08 4.46 19.36
N VAL A 4 4.24 5.16 18.22
CA VAL A 4 3.97 6.61 18.10
C VAL A 4 2.53 6.93 18.51
N LYS A 5 1.57 6.12 18.07
CA LYS A 5 0.16 6.28 18.44
C LYS A 5 -0.03 6.14 19.96
N ARG A 6 0.61 5.16 20.59
CA ARG A 6 0.57 4.96 22.05
C ARG A 6 1.18 6.14 22.81
N ARG A 7 2.36 6.63 22.39
CA ARG A 7 2.99 7.82 22.98
C ARG A 7 2.07 9.04 22.88
N LEU A 8 1.51 9.30 21.69
CA LEU A 8 0.56 10.38 21.48
C LEU A 8 -0.64 10.27 22.40
N GLN A 9 -1.23 9.07 22.57
CA GLN A 9 -2.34 8.85 23.49
C GLN A 9 -1.97 9.15 24.93
N ILE A 10 -0.79 8.71 25.39
CA ILE A 10 -0.31 8.98 26.76
C ILE A 10 -0.13 10.48 26.98
N PHE A 11 0.60 11.18 26.11
CA PHE A 11 0.81 12.62 26.21
C PHE A 11 -0.51 13.40 26.15
N PHE A 12 -1.44 12.97 25.30
CA PHE A 12 -2.76 13.60 25.18
C PHE A 12 -3.60 13.43 26.45
N LEU A 13 -3.62 12.24 27.04
CA LEU A 13 -4.34 12.00 28.30
C LEU A 13 -3.75 12.80 29.46
N ILE A 14 -2.41 12.87 29.56
CA ILE A 14 -1.72 13.70 30.55
C ILE A 14 -2.07 15.17 30.34
N PHE A 15 -1.98 15.67 29.11
CA PHE A 15 -2.30 17.06 28.78
C PHE A 15 -3.74 17.42 29.18
N ILE A 16 -4.72 16.55 28.89
CA ILE A 16 -6.11 16.75 29.30
C ILE A 16 -6.24 16.76 30.82
N GLY A 17 -5.60 15.82 31.53
CA GLY A 17 -5.62 15.78 32.99
C GLY A 17 -5.05 17.03 33.64
N ILE A 18 -3.90 17.51 33.15
CA ILE A 18 -3.26 18.74 33.63
C ILE A 18 -4.12 19.96 33.27
N THR A 19 -4.75 19.96 32.09
CA THR A 19 -5.66 21.05 31.68
C THR A 19 -6.85 21.16 32.64
N VAL A 20 -7.50 20.04 32.96
CA VAL A 20 -8.61 20.02 33.94
C VAL A 20 -8.15 20.47 35.32
N LEU A 21 -7.00 19.97 35.80
CA LEU A 21 -6.44 20.35 37.09
C LEU A 21 -6.13 21.85 37.17
N GLY A 22 -5.48 22.39 36.14
CA GLY A 22 -5.13 23.80 36.07
C GLY A 22 -6.36 24.70 36.03
N THR A 23 -7.36 24.36 35.19
CA THR A 23 -8.61 25.13 35.09
C THR A 23 -9.37 25.15 36.41
N LEU A 24 -9.58 24.00 37.05
CA LEU A 24 -10.25 23.93 38.36
C LEU A 24 -9.44 24.67 39.45
N GLY A 25 -8.12 24.56 39.43
CA GLY A 25 -7.24 25.24 40.36
C GLY A 25 -7.36 26.76 40.27
N PHE A 26 -7.33 27.33 39.06
CA PHE A 26 -7.48 28.78 38.89
C PHE A 26 -8.90 29.28 39.17
N MET A 27 -9.93 28.49 38.85
CA MET A 27 -11.31 28.81 39.27
C MET A 27 -11.42 28.89 40.80
N HIS A 28 -10.73 28.01 41.53
CA HIS A 28 -10.79 27.98 42.98
C HIS A 28 -9.93 29.05 43.65
N PHE A 29 -8.65 29.19 43.26
CA PHE A 29 -7.70 30.08 43.94
C PHE A 29 -7.79 31.54 43.49
N GLU A 30 -8.08 31.80 42.21
CA GLU A 30 -8.14 33.16 41.64
C GLU A 30 -9.58 33.60 41.35
N SER A 31 -10.59 32.76 41.68
CA SER A 31 -12.01 33.02 41.39
C SER A 31 -12.30 33.35 39.91
N LEU A 32 -11.45 32.85 39.00
CA LEU A 32 -11.63 33.07 37.56
C LEU A 32 -12.88 32.33 37.06
N SER A 33 -13.52 32.88 36.03
CA SER A 33 -14.54 32.16 35.29
C SER A 33 -13.92 30.91 34.63
N PHE A 34 -14.73 29.89 34.32
CA PHE A 34 -14.24 28.70 33.61
C PHE A 34 -13.49 29.06 32.33
N THR A 35 -14.03 30.01 31.57
CA THR A 35 -13.45 30.45 30.29
C THR A 35 -12.09 31.10 30.51
N ASP A 36 -11.97 32.01 31.48
CA ASP A 36 -10.72 32.73 31.76
C ASP A 36 -9.66 31.79 32.34
N ALA A 37 -10.07 30.87 33.22
CA ALA A 37 -9.19 29.86 33.80
C ALA A 37 -8.67 28.89 32.73
N PHE A 38 -9.53 28.42 31.82
CA PHE A 38 -9.13 27.56 30.71
C PHE A 38 -8.24 28.31 29.71
N TYR A 39 -8.60 29.54 29.36
CA TYR A 39 -7.81 30.40 28.50
C TYR A 39 -6.40 30.63 29.05
N PHE A 40 -6.28 31.07 30.31
CA PHE A 40 -5.00 31.29 30.96
C PHE A 40 -4.14 30.02 31.00
N ASN A 41 -4.77 28.87 31.28
CA ASN A 41 -4.10 27.59 31.32
C ASN A 41 -3.49 27.21 29.96
N ILE A 42 -4.26 27.32 28.87
CA ILE A 42 -3.79 27.03 27.52
C ILE A 42 -2.70 28.02 27.08
N VAL A 43 -2.86 29.31 27.34
CA VAL A 43 -1.86 30.35 27.01
C VAL A 43 -0.55 30.12 27.74
N THR A 44 -0.61 29.66 28.99
CA THR A 44 0.57 29.34 29.80
C THR A 44 1.27 28.07 29.29
N MET A 45 0.53 26.98 29.05
CA MET A 45 1.09 25.72 28.56
C MET A 45 1.64 25.81 27.13
N SER A 46 1.03 26.63 26.28
CA SER A 46 1.53 26.91 24.94
C SER A 46 2.73 27.85 24.90
N THR A 47 3.18 28.33 26.08
CA THR A 47 4.29 29.29 26.24
C THR A 47 4.08 30.62 25.53
N VAL A 48 2.83 30.95 25.18
CA VAL A 48 2.49 32.23 24.53
C VAL A 48 2.56 33.36 25.56
N GLY A 49 1.94 33.17 26.73
CA GLY A 49 2.07 34.06 27.88
C GLY A 49 1.73 35.52 27.60
N TYR A 50 0.49 35.83 27.15
CA TYR A 50 0.07 37.21 26.86
C TYR A 50 0.20 38.17 28.05
N GLY A 51 0.15 37.65 29.29
CA GLY A 51 0.34 38.43 30.51
C GLY A 51 -0.87 39.25 30.95
N ASP A 52 -2.00 39.10 30.27
CA ASP A 52 -3.29 39.71 30.58
C ASP A 52 -3.94 39.10 31.84
N ILE A 53 -3.76 37.79 32.05
CA ILE A 53 -4.11 37.08 33.29
C ILE A 53 -2.83 36.55 33.93
N HIS A 54 -2.68 36.73 35.24
CA HIS A 54 -1.52 36.25 35.99
C HIS A 54 -1.90 35.90 37.45
N PRO A 55 -1.21 34.94 38.08
CA PRO A 55 -1.50 34.50 39.44
C PRO A 55 -1.12 35.57 40.47
N THR A 56 -2.10 36.01 41.25
CA THR A 56 -1.93 37.00 42.31
C THR A 56 -1.64 36.36 43.66
N VAL A 57 -2.09 35.11 43.86
CA VAL A 57 -1.96 34.35 45.12
C VAL A 57 -0.75 33.40 45.10
N THR A 58 -0.16 33.12 46.27
CA THR A 58 0.98 32.19 46.38
C THR A 58 0.65 30.77 45.90
N ALA A 59 -0.55 30.25 46.20
CA ALA A 59 -0.97 28.91 45.81
C ALA A 59 -1.10 28.76 44.28
N SER A 60 -1.71 29.75 43.62
CA SER A 60 -1.85 29.77 42.16
C SER A 60 -0.50 29.97 41.45
N ARG A 61 0.45 30.71 42.04
CA ARG A 61 1.83 30.80 41.53
C ARG A 61 2.53 29.43 41.53
N LEU A 62 2.38 28.66 42.60
CA LEU A 62 2.92 27.29 42.67
C LEU A 62 2.26 26.37 41.64
N LEU A 63 0.95 26.47 41.48
CA LEU A 63 0.21 25.76 40.42
C LEU A 63 0.74 26.16 39.03
N SER A 64 0.92 27.45 38.75
CA SER A 64 1.48 27.92 37.47
C SER A 64 2.86 27.34 37.19
N ILE A 65 3.76 27.25 38.18
CA ILE A 65 5.08 26.62 37.99
C ILE A 65 4.92 25.15 37.58
N PHE A 66 4.03 24.41 38.25
CA PHE A 66 3.73 23.02 37.90
C PHE A 66 3.17 22.89 36.47
N LEU A 67 2.25 23.77 36.07
CA LEU A 67 1.64 23.78 34.74
C LEU A 67 2.63 24.17 33.65
N ILE A 68 3.57 25.10 33.91
CA ILE A 68 4.61 25.48 32.95
C ILE A 68 5.49 24.27 32.64
N VAL A 69 5.97 23.57 33.67
CA VAL A 69 6.89 22.44 33.49
C VAL A 69 6.18 21.23 32.88
N LEU A 70 5.11 20.76 33.52
CA LEU A 70 4.46 19.50 33.12
C LEU A 70 3.40 19.71 32.04
N GLY A 71 2.61 20.78 32.15
CA GLY A 71 1.63 21.16 31.14
C GLY A 71 2.30 21.53 29.82
N GLY A 72 3.29 22.44 29.85
CA GLY A 72 4.07 22.81 28.68
C GLY A 72 4.81 21.63 28.04
N GLY A 73 5.45 20.78 28.86
CA GLY A 73 6.08 19.55 28.39
C GLY A 73 5.08 18.58 27.72
N SER A 74 3.89 18.40 28.32
CA SER A 74 2.85 17.52 27.76
C SER A 74 2.26 18.08 26.45
N PHE A 75 2.05 19.40 26.37
CA PHE A 75 1.58 20.08 25.16
C PHE A 75 2.55 19.91 24.00
N LEU A 76 3.85 20.17 24.24
CA LEU A 76 4.91 19.93 23.26
C LEU A 76 4.96 18.46 22.84
N GLY A 77 4.81 17.53 23.79
CA GLY A 77 4.74 16.10 23.52
C GLY A 77 3.60 15.72 22.58
N VAL A 78 2.41 16.31 22.75
CA VAL A 78 1.27 16.10 21.84
C VAL A 78 1.59 16.60 20.44
N ILE A 79 2.11 17.81 20.30
CA ILE A 79 2.44 18.40 19.00
C ILE A 79 3.54 17.62 18.28
N ALA A 80 4.60 17.22 18.98
CA ALA A 80 5.72 16.48 18.41
C ALA A 80 5.28 15.10 17.89
N ASN A 81 4.60 14.30 18.74
CA ASN A 81 4.13 12.98 18.33
C ASN A 81 3.01 13.05 17.27
N GLY A 82 2.18 14.11 17.31
CA GLY A 82 1.18 14.37 16.28
C GLY A 82 1.81 14.65 14.92
N THR A 83 2.87 15.48 14.89
CA THR A 83 3.64 15.79 13.68
C THR A 83 4.31 14.54 13.12
N GLU A 84 4.99 13.77 13.97
CA GLU A 84 5.62 12.50 13.58
C GLU A 84 4.61 11.51 12.99
N LEU A 85 3.42 11.38 13.58
CA LEU A 85 2.36 10.53 13.05
C LEU A 85 1.89 10.98 11.65
N ILE A 86 1.77 12.29 11.43
CA ILE A 86 1.40 12.85 10.12
C ILE A 86 2.49 12.56 9.09
N LEU A 87 3.76 12.73 9.45
CA LEU A 87 4.91 12.45 8.57
C LEU A 87 4.95 10.98 8.17
N LEU A 88 4.87 10.06 9.13
CA LEU A 88 4.85 8.61 8.88
C LEU A 88 3.68 8.20 7.96
N ARG A 89 2.50 8.79 8.16
CA ARG A 89 1.34 8.54 7.28
C ARG A 89 1.54 9.13 5.88
N ARG A 90 2.22 10.25 5.75
CA ARG A 90 2.55 10.86 4.45
C ARG A 90 3.57 10.02 3.69
N GLU A 91 4.62 9.55 4.37
CA GLU A 91 5.64 8.67 3.80
C GLU A 91 5.02 7.36 3.30
N ALA A 92 4.22 6.69 4.13
CA ALA A 92 3.53 5.45 3.74
C ALA A 92 2.62 5.65 2.51
N ARG A 93 1.86 6.75 2.46
CA ARG A 93 1.02 7.09 1.29
C ARG A 93 1.85 7.37 0.04
N ASN A 94 2.94 8.12 0.18
CA ASN A 94 3.82 8.43 -0.94
C ASN A 94 4.52 7.17 -1.48
N ARG A 95 4.96 6.29 -0.58
CA ARG A 95 5.53 4.98 -0.93
C ARG A 95 4.53 4.14 -1.71
N MET A 96 3.31 4.00 -1.20
CA MET A 96 2.24 3.26 -1.88
C MET A 96 1.92 3.84 -3.26
N ARG A 97 1.87 5.17 -3.40
CA ARG A 97 1.68 5.84 -4.71
C ARG A 97 2.80 5.49 -5.69
N LYS A 98 4.07 5.55 -5.26
CA LYS A 98 5.22 5.20 -6.10
C LYS A 98 5.13 3.75 -6.56
N ILE A 99 4.91 2.81 -5.65
CA ILE A 99 4.74 1.37 -5.99
C ILE A 99 3.63 1.19 -7.03
N ASN A 100 2.47 1.80 -6.82
CA ASN A 100 1.35 1.67 -7.75
C ASN A 100 1.59 2.31 -9.13
N MET A 101 2.36 3.39 -9.21
CA MET A 101 2.77 3.96 -10.50
C MET A 101 3.63 2.96 -11.27
N VAL A 102 4.60 2.36 -10.60
CA VAL A 102 5.53 1.40 -11.20
C VAL A 102 4.82 0.09 -11.58
N LEU A 103 3.92 -0.41 -10.73
CA LEU A 103 3.02 -1.53 -11.07
C LEU A 103 2.21 -1.23 -12.32
N GLY A 104 1.71 -0.01 -12.48
CA GLY A 104 1.00 0.40 -13.68
C GLY A 104 1.85 0.30 -14.95
N ILE A 105 3.11 0.74 -14.88
CA ILE A 105 4.07 0.61 -15.99
C ILE A 105 4.30 -0.89 -16.28
N PHE A 106 4.61 -1.68 -15.26
CA PHE A 106 4.84 -3.11 -15.41
C PHE A 106 3.65 -3.83 -16.05
N PHE A 107 2.44 -3.64 -15.53
CA PHE A 107 1.25 -4.31 -16.08
C PHE A 107 0.94 -3.84 -17.49
N SER A 108 1.08 -2.54 -17.79
CA SER A 108 0.86 -2.00 -19.13
C SER A 108 1.84 -2.55 -20.16
N GLU A 109 3.13 -2.61 -19.82
CA GLU A 109 4.19 -3.01 -20.77
C GLU A 109 4.38 -4.52 -20.87
N THR A 110 4.24 -5.22 -19.76
CA THR A 110 4.61 -6.64 -19.62
C THR A 110 3.45 -7.48 -19.06
N GLY A 111 2.89 -7.05 -17.94
CA GLY A 111 2.07 -7.92 -17.10
C GLY A 111 0.75 -8.38 -17.72
N TYR A 112 0.01 -7.51 -18.43
CA TYR A 112 -1.24 -7.94 -19.07
C TYR A 112 -1.02 -9.01 -20.14
N ARG A 113 0.06 -8.90 -20.92
CA ARG A 113 0.39 -9.88 -21.96
C ARG A 113 0.78 -11.22 -21.34
N LEU A 114 1.64 -11.20 -20.32
CA LEU A 114 2.01 -12.42 -19.58
C LEU A 114 0.80 -13.09 -18.93
N LEU A 115 -0.05 -12.33 -18.22
CA LEU A 115 -1.28 -12.87 -17.64
C LEU A 115 -2.19 -13.51 -18.70
N THR A 116 -2.28 -12.91 -19.90
CA THR A 116 -3.05 -13.46 -21.01
C THR A 116 -2.49 -14.78 -21.48
N ILE A 117 -1.16 -14.87 -21.69
CA ILE A 117 -0.48 -16.11 -22.11
C ILE A 117 -0.66 -17.19 -21.05
N PHE A 118 -0.31 -16.90 -19.79
CA PHE A 118 -0.41 -17.87 -18.70
C PHE A 118 -1.84 -18.35 -18.46
N SER A 119 -2.84 -17.47 -18.63
CA SER A 119 -4.25 -17.84 -18.47
C SER A 119 -4.74 -18.87 -19.50
N ARG A 120 -4.10 -18.95 -20.68
CA ARG A 120 -4.43 -19.93 -21.72
C ARG A 120 -3.84 -21.30 -21.40
N CYS A 121 -2.67 -21.32 -20.77
CA CYS A 121 -1.99 -22.53 -20.31
C CYS A 121 -2.64 -23.11 -19.03
N ASP A 122 -3.40 -22.30 -18.28
CA ASP A 122 -3.99 -22.73 -17.01
C ASP A 122 -5.13 -23.75 -17.21
N THR A 123 -4.85 -24.99 -16.79
CA THR A 123 -5.77 -26.14 -16.88
C THR A 123 -7.06 -25.95 -16.08
N GLU A 124 -7.04 -25.13 -15.03
CA GLU A 124 -8.17 -24.88 -14.13
C GLU A 124 -8.78 -23.48 -14.35
N MET A 125 -8.44 -22.80 -15.44
CA MET A 125 -8.90 -21.44 -15.76
C MET A 125 -10.43 -21.28 -15.73
N LYS A 126 -11.16 -22.28 -16.24
CA LYS A 126 -12.64 -22.26 -16.26
C LYS A 126 -13.25 -22.13 -14.85
N THR A 127 -12.60 -22.68 -13.84
CA THR A 127 -13.06 -22.69 -12.45
C THR A 127 -12.86 -21.33 -11.78
N ILE A 128 -11.71 -20.70 -12.01
CA ILE A 128 -11.35 -19.45 -11.34
C ILE A 128 -11.83 -18.20 -12.09
N ARG A 129 -12.06 -18.29 -13.41
CA ARG A 129 -12.40 -17.13 -14.27
C ARG A 129 -13.48 -16.22 -13.67
N GLN A 130 -14.58 -16.78 -13.18
CA GLN A 130 -15.67 -15.98 -12.59
C GLN A 130 -15.23 -15.10 -11.42
N HIS A 131 -14.23 -15.54 -10.65
CA HIS A 131 -13.65 -14.81 -9.53
C HIS A 131 -12.57 -13.81 -9.96
N LEU A 132 -12.25 -13.72 -11.24
CA LEU A 132 -11.27 -12.78 -11.83
C LEU A 132 -11.93 -11.79 -12.81
N MET A 133 -13.24 -11.91 -13.03
CA MET A 133 -14.04 -10.96 -13.83
C MET A 133 -14.29 -9.67 -13.04
N VAL A 134 -13.23 -8.88 -12.85
CA VAL A 134 -13.28 -7.59 -12.15
C VAL A 134 -14.17 -6.61 -12.89
N SER A 135 -15.14 -6.02 -12.20
CA SER A 135 -16.05 -5.02 -12.75
C SER A 135 -16.12 -3.74 -11.90
N THR A 136 -16.73 -2.69 -12.45
CA THR A 136 -16.96 -1.42 -11.75
C THR A 136 -17.79 -1.59 -10.47
N LYS A 137 -18.57 -2.68 -10.34
CA LYS A 137 -19.41 -2.97 -9.17
C LYS A 137 -18.65 -3.61 -8.00
N TRP A 138 -17.44 -4.12 -8.22
CA TRP A 138 -16.68 -4.81 -7.17
C TRP A 138 -16.39 -3.90 -5.99
N THR A 139 -16.58 -4.40 -4.77
CA THR A 139 -16.18 -3.73 -3.51
C THR A 139 -14.93 -4.39 -2.93
N GLY A 140 -14.39 -3.86 -1.83
CA GLY A 140 -13.25 -4.48 -1.13
C GLY A 140 -13.51 -5.94 -0.76
N GLU A 141 -14.74 -6.31 -0.42
CA GLU A 141 -15.12 -7.70 -0.12
C GLU A 141 -14.99 -8.63 -1.32
N HIS A 142 -15.31 -8.14 -2.53
CA HIS A 142 -15.15 -8.91 -3.76
C HIS A 142 -13.68 -9.19 -4.05
N PHE A 143 -12.79 -8.21 -3.86
CA PHE A 143 -11.34 -8.40 -3.99
C PHE A 143 -10.82 -9.42 -2.96
N ILE A 144 -11.26 -9.32 -1.70
CA ILE A 144 -10.88 -10.29 -0.65
C ILE A 144 -11.36 -11.69 -1.01
N ALA A 145 -12.59 -11.84 -1.52
CA ALA A 145 -13.11 -13.12 -1.97
C ALA A 145 -12.29 -13.70 -3.13
N ALA A 146 -11.96 -12.89 -4.13
CA ALA A 146 -11.11 -13.28 -5.25
C ALA A 146 -9.72 -13.75 -4.78
N GLN A 147 -9.07 -12.99 -3.89
CA GLN A 147 -7.78 -13.35 -3.29
C GLN A 147 -7.85 -14.68 -2.50
N ARG A 148 -8.94 -14.95 -1.79
CA ARG A 148 -9.12 -16.24 -1.08
C ARG A 148 -9.25 -17.41 -2.05
N GLN A 149 -9.96 -17.24 -3.16
CA GLN A 149 -10.08 -18.28 -4.18
C GLN A 149 -8.74 -18.51 -4.87
N LEU A 150 -7.98 -17.44 -5.12
CA LEU A 150 -6.66 -17.51 -5.72
C LEU A 150 -5.67 -18.35 -4.88
N LYS A 151 -5.71 -18.22 -3.55
CA LYS A 151 -4.89 -19.04 -2.64
C LYS A 151 -5.19 -20.54 -2.68
N ARG A 152 -6.37 -20.93 -3.15
CA ARG A 152 -6.79 -22.34 -3.29
C ARG A 152 -6.52 -22.90 -4.68
N HIS A 153 -6.21 -22.03 -5.64
CA HIS A 153 -5.92 -22.40 -7.01
C HIS A 153 -4.56 -23.08 -7.11
N LYS A 154 -4.44 -24.14 -7.90
CA LYS A 154 -3.19 -24.91 -7.99
C LYS A 154 -2.20 -24.34 -8.99
N PHE A 155 -2.66 -23.52 -9.95
CA PHE A 155 -1.83 -22.94 -11.01
C PHE A 155 -1.11 -24.00 -11.86
N ASN A 156 -1.79 -25.11 -12.18
CA ASN A 156 -1.22 -26.12 -13.07
C ASN A 156 -1.30 -25.67 -14.52
N LEU A 157 -0.15 -25.43 -15.13
CA LEU A 157 -0.03 -24.98 -16.51
C LEU A 157 0.30 -26.15 -17.45
N ASP A 158 -0.52 -26.32 -18.48
CA ASP A 158 -0.19 -27.15 -19.64
C ASP A 158 0.52 -26.28 -20.68
N ILE A 159 1.76 -26.65 -20.97
CA ILE A 159 2.65 -25.91 -21.86
C ILE A 159 3.14 -26.76 -23.04
N SER A 160 2.35 -27.76 -23.42
CA SER A 160 2.68 -28.68 -24.50
C SER A 160 2.69 -28.03 -25.90
N ASP A 161 2.04 -26.87 -26.07
CA ASP A 161 2.07 -26.10 -27.32
C ASP A 161 3.28 -25.15 -27.37
N LEU A 162 4.34 -25.62 -28.03
CA LEU A 162 5.68 -25.01 -28.01
C LEU A 162 5.81 -23.76 -28.89
N VAL A 163 4.79 -23.43 -29.70
CA VAL A 163 4.83 -22.27 -30.61
C VAL A 163 4.76 -20.95 -29.83
N GLU A 164 4.04 -20.90 -28.71
CA GLU A 164 3.93 -19.69 -27.88
C GLU A 164 5.23 -19.36 -27.11
N PHE A 165 6.15 -20.32 -26.96
CA PHE A 165 7.39 -20.14 -26.18
C PHE A 165 8.42 -19.24 -26.86
N LYS A 166 8.56 -19.37 -28.18
CA LYS A 166 9.44 -18.48 -28.94
C LYS A 166 8.96 -17.03 -28.84
N ASP A 167 7.65 -16.82 -29.02
CA ASP A 167 7.04 -15.48 -28.93
C ASP A 167 7.12 -14.92 -27.51
N LEU A 168 6.97 -15.76 -26.49
CA LEU A 168 7.13 -15.39 -25.08
C LEU A 168 8.57 -14.99 -24.76
N ARG A 169 9.56 -15.78 -25.20
CA ARG A 169 10.99 -15.46 -25.05
C ARG A 169 11.31 -14.14 -25.73
N ASP A 170 11.01 -14.02 -27.02
CA ASP A 170 11.34 -12.83 -27.81
C ASP A 170 10.67 -11.57 -27.20
N PHE A 171 9.45 -11.71 -26.68
CA PHE A 171 8.78 -10.65 -25.92
C PHE A 171 9.52 -10.29 -24.63
N LEU A 172 9.81 -11.26 -23.76
CA LEU A 172 10.48 -11.01 -22.47
C LEU A 172 11.88 -10.44 -22.64
N THR A 173 12.66 -10.97 -23.58
CA THR A 173 13.98 -10.45 -23.96
C THR A 173 13.88 -9.00 -24.43
N SER A 174 12.87 -8.64 -25.24
CA SER A 174 12.65 -7.24 -25.66
C SER A 174 12.34 -6.30 -24.48
N ARG A 175 11.81 -6.84 -23.37
CA ARG A 175 11.44 -6.10 -22.16
C ARG A 175 12.49 -6.15 -21.06
N ARG A 176 13.58 -6.93 -21.21
CA ARG A 176 14.64 -7.11 -20.21
C ARG A 176 15.15 -5.78 -19.63
N ARG A 177 15.53 -4.83 -20.48
CA ARG A 177 16.02 -3.51 -20.04
C ARG A 177 14.98 -2.73 -19.22
N ALA A 178 13.71 -2.78 -19.62
CA ALA A 178 12.64 -2.12 -18.89
C ALA A 178 12.45 -2.77 -17.51
N LEU A 179 12.44 -4.10 -17.43
CA LEU A 179 12.33 -4.82 -16.16
C LEU A 179 13.52 -4.50 -15.21
N ILE A 180 14.73 -4.31 -15.75
CA ILE A 180 15.93 -4.02 -14.91
C ILE A 180 15.78 -2.63 -14.31
N SER A 181 15.36 -1.67 -15.13
CA SER A 181 15.08 -0.31 -14.67
C SER A 181 13.98 -0.25 -13.60
N LEU A 182 13.02 -1.19 -13.63
CA LEU A 182 12.06 -1.32 -12.53
C LEU A 182 12.78 -1.80 -11.26
N LEU A 183 13.54 -2.90 -11.29
CA LEU A 183 14.26 -3.42 -10.11
C LEU A 183 15.16 -2.39 -9.42
N GLU A 184 15.77 -1.48 -10.20
CA GLU A 184 16.62 -0.41 -9.67
C GLU A 184 15.84 0.67 -8.91
N ASN A 185 14.51 0.67 -8.97
CA ASN A 185 13.68 1.65 -8.30
C ASN A 185 13.60 1.38 -6.78
N PRO A 186 14.05 2.31 -5.92
CA PRO A 186 14.06 2.12 -4.47
C PRO A 186 12.68 1.81 -3.88
N ALA A 187 11.60 2.31 -4.50
CA ALA A 187 10.25 2.07 -4.02
C ALA A 187 9.81 0.60 -4.17
N ILE A 188 10.41 -0.14 -5.12
CA ILE A 188 10.11 -1.56 -5.32
C ILE A 188 10.90 -2.42 -4.34
N ILE A 189 12.18 -2.10 -4.10
CA ILE A 189 13.07 -2.89 -3.23
C ILE A 189 12.46 -3.07 -1.83
N GLU A 190 11.74 -2.07 -1.34
CA GLU A 190 11.09 -2.15 -0.04
C GLU A 190 9.78 -2.98 -0.05
N ASP A 191 9.16 -3.19 -1.22
CA ASP A 191 7.92 -3.94 -1.42
C ASP A 191 8.22 -5.39 -1.80
N GLU A 192 8.09 -6.30 -0.83
CA GLU A 192 8.39 -7.73 -1.01
C GLU A 192 7.55 -8.36 -2.13
N GLY A 193 6.25 -8.04 -2.20
CA GLY A 193 5.33 -8.65 -3.17
C GLY A 193 5.70 -8.34 -4.62
N PHE A 194 5.91 -7.07 -4.97
CA PHE A 194 6.28 -6.71 -6.33
C PHE A 194 7.73 -7.08 -6.68
N SER A 195 8.65 -7.03 -5.72
CA SER A 195 10.02 -7.52 -5.91
C SER A 195 10.05 -9.00 -6.29
N GLU A 196 9.24 -9.83 -5.62
CA GLU A 196 9.10 -11.26 -5.96
C GLU A 196 8.52 -11.48 -7.35
N VAL A 197 7.55 -10.65 -7.78
CA VAL A 197 7.01 -10.71 -9.15
C VAL A 197 8.11 -10.43 -10.18
N LEU A 198 8.86 -9.35 -10.01
CA LEU A 198 9.94 -9.00 -10.94
C LEU A 198 10.99 -10.12 -10.98
N LEU A 199 11.42 -10.61 -9.82
CA LEU A 199 12.39 -11.69 -9.72
C LEU A 199 11.92 -12.96 -10.42
N ALA A 200 10.65 -13.37 -10.23
CA ALA A 200 10.09 -14.54 -10.89
C ALA A 200 10.02 -14.37 -12.42
N VAL A 201 9.63 -13.19 -12.92
CA VAL A 201 9.61 -12.89 -14.35
C VAL A 201 11.03 -12.85 -14.93
N PHE A 202 12.01 -12.35 -14.18
CA PHE A 202 13.41 -12.35 -14.58
C PHE A 202 13.98 -13.75 -14.68
N HIS A 203 13.77 -14.59 -13.66
CA HIS A 203 14.19 -15.99 -13.70
C HIS A 203 13.58 -16.71 -14.91
N LEU A 204 12.28 -16.52 -15.17
CA LEU A 204 11.65 -17.08 -16.35
C LEU A 204 12.29 -16.56 -17.66
N THR A 205 12.66 -15.27 -17.70
CA THR A 205 13.35 -14.70 -18.88
C THR A 205 14.70 -15.36 -19.10
N ASP A 206 15.51 -15.51 -18.04
CA ASP A 206 16.83 -16.14 -18.12
C ASP A 206 16.73 -17.62 -18.54
N GLU A 207 15.77 -18.36 -17.96
CA GLU A 207 15.50 -19.76 -18.32
C GLU A 207 15.08 -19.91 -19.81
N LEU A 208 14.26 -18.99 -20.33
CA LEU A 208 13.86 -19.02 -21.74
C LEU A 208 15.00 -18.62 -22.69
N GLU A 209 15.90 -17.73 -22.27
CA GLU A 209 17.06 -17.30 -23.07
C GLU A 209 18.12 -18.39 -23.19
N CYS A 210 18.28 -19.23 -22.17
CA CYS A 210 19.19 -20.39 -22.21
C CYS A 210 18.78 -21.47 -23.20
N ARG A 211 17.59 -21.38 -23.81
CA ARG A 211 17.01 -22.40 -24.70
C ARG A 211 16.92 -21.91 -26.14
N GLU A 212 17.72 -22.53 -27.01
CA GLU A 212 17.75 -22.19 -28.44
C GLU A 212 16.56 -22.79 -29.21
N ASN A 213 16.18 -24.04 -28.87
CA ASN A 213 15.12 -24.79 -29.54
C ASN A 213 14.06 -25.29 -28.55
N PHE A 214 12.81 -24.83 -28.74
CA PHE A 214 11.68 -25.24 -27.93
C PHE A 214 11.01 -26.54 -28.42
N ARG A 215 11.26 -26.99 -29.66
CA ARG A 215 10.55 -28.13 -30.25
C ARG A 215 10.91 -29.50 -29.66
N GLU A 216 12.07 -29.61 -29.03
CA GLU A 216 12.65 -30.88 -28.54
C GLU A 216 13.17 -30.75 -27.11
N LEU A 217 12.40 -30.13 -26.22
CA LEU A 217 12.80 -30.01 -24.82
C LEU A 217 12.60 -31.33 -24.07
N PRO A 218 13.56 -31.75 -23.21
CA PRO A 218 13.37 -32.88 -22.31
C PRO A 218 12.13 -32.72 -21.43
N PRO A 219 11.41 -33.80 -21.07
CA PRO A 219 10.24 -33.71 -20.17
C PRO A 219 10.54 -33.11 -18.79
N SER A 220 11.79 -33.20 -18.31
CA SER A 220 12.24 -32.51 -17.09
C SER A 220 12.22 -30.99 -17.25
N ASP A 221 12.71 -30.49 -18.38
CA ASP A 221 12.83 -29.06 -18.68
C ASP A 221 11.46 -28.42 -18.89
N VAL A 222 10.57 -29.12 -19.61
CA VAL A 222 9.17 -28.68 -19.75
C VAL A 222 8.52 -28.57 -18.36
N ARG A 223 8.70 -29.56 -17.48
CA ARG A 223 8.17 -29.48 -16.11
C ARG A 223 8.79 -28.33 -15.31
N HIS A 224 10.08 -28.08 -15.44
CA HIS A 224 10.75 -26.96 -14.76
C HIS A 224 10.20 -25.61 -15.21
N LEU A 225 10.13 -25.38 -16.52
CA LEU A 225 9.56 -24.16 -17.09
C LEU A 225 8.10 -23.96 -16.68
N ALA A 226 7.30 -25.03 -16.67
CA ALA A 226 5.92 -24.97 -16.20
C ALA A 226 5.85 -24.50 -14.75
N MET A 227 6.72 -25.01 -13.86
CA MET A 227 6.78 -24.57 -12.46
C MET A 227 7.18 -23.09 -12.32
N ASP A 228 8.16 -22.62 -13.09
CA ASP A 228 8.58 -21.21 -13.05
C ASP A 228 7.49 -20.28 -13.59
N MET A 229 6.83 -20.67 -14.69
CA MET A 229 5.67 -19.95 -15.21
C MET A 229 4.52 -19.93 -14.20
N SER A 230 4.22 -21.06 -13.54
CA SER A 230 3.20 -21.14 -12.49
C SER A 230 3.52 -20.21 -11.32
N ARG A 231 4.80 -20.16 -10.90
CA ARG A 231 5.26 -19.27 -9.83
C ARG A 231 5.09 -17.80 -10.22
N ALA A 232 5.57 -17.41 -11.40
CA ALA A 232 5.42 -16.05 -11.92
C ALA A 232 3.94 -15.69 -12.05
N TYR A 233 3.13 -16.58 -12.61
CA TYR A 233 1.70 -16.36 -12.82
C TYR A 233 0.94 -16.12 -11.52
N ARG A 234 1.18 -16.96 -10.49
CA ARG A 234 0.57 -16.79 -9.16
C ARG A 234 0.89 -15.43 -8.55
N LEU A 235 2.18 -15.09 -8.47
CA LEU A 235 2.64 -13.84 -7.88
C LEU A 235 2.06 -12.63 -8.63
N MET A 236 2.11 -12.68 -9.96
CA MET A 236 1.55 -11.63 -10.82
C MET A 236 0.05 -11.46 -10.62
N LEU A 237 -0.71 -12.55 -10.51
CA LEU A 237 -2.15 -12.50 -10.39
C LEU A 237 -2.57 -11.97 -9.00
N GLU A 238 -1.85 -12.34 -7.94
CA GLU A 238 -2.02 -11.77 -6.61
C GLU A 238 -1.76 -10.26 -6.63
N GLN A 239 -0.62 -9.85 -7.21
CA GLN A 239 -0.25 -8.45 -7.30
C GLN A 239 -1.19 -7.63 -8.19
N TRP A 240 -1.73 -8.24 -9.25
CA TRP A 240 -2.71 -7.62 -10.14
C TRP A 240 -4.01 -7.28 -9.40
N LEU A 241 -4.53 -8.21 -8.58
CA LEU A 241 -5.73 -7.94 -7.78
C LEU A 241 -5.50 -6.81 -6.78
N TYR A 242 -4.35 -6.79 -6.11
CA TYR A 242 -3.97 -5.70 -5.20
C TYR A 242 -3.90 -4.35 -5.92
N TYR A 243 -3.24 -4.33 -7.09
CA TYR A 243 -3.13 -3.14 -7.94
C TYR A 243 -4.51 -2.62 -8.38
N LEU A 244 -5.39 -3.50 -8.85
CA LEU A 244 -6.75 -3.14 -9.27
C LEU A 244 -7.60 -2.59 -8.11
N GLN A 245 -7.50 -3.18 -6.92
CA GLN A 245 -8.18 -2.68 -5.73
C GLN A 245 -7.74 -1.26 -5.39
N HIS A 246 -6.43 -1.00 -5.45
CA HIS A 246 -5.88 0.34 -5.21
C HIS A 246 -6.33 1.35 -6.28
N LEU A 247 -6.26 0.99 -7.56
CA LEU A 247 -6.74 1.82 -8.66
C LEU A 247 -8.21 2.19 -8.48
N LYS A 248 -9.06 1.25 -8.05
CA LYS A 248 -10.48 1.52 -7.85
C LYS A 248 -10.71 2.64 -6.86
N VAL A 249 -9.97 2.67 -5.75
CA VAL A 249 -10.14 3.63 -4.67
C VAL A 249 -9.53 5.00 -5.02
N HIS A 250 -8.36 5.01 -5.68
CA HIS A 250 -7.57 6.23 -5.83
C HIS A 250 -7.51 6.79 -7.26
N TYR A 251 -7.75 5.96 -8.28
CA TYR A 251 -7.64 6.33 -9.70
C TYR A 251 -8.74 5.69 -10.57
N PRO A 252 -10.02 6.05 -10.39
CA PRO A 252 -11.15 5.39 -11.06
C PRO A 252 -11.06 5.38 -12.60
N TYR A 253 -10.49 6.42 -13.20
CA TYR A 253 -10.24 6.49 -14.64
C TYR A 253 -9.27 5.40 -15.13
N ILE A 254 -8.14 5.22 -14.44
CA ILE A 254 -7.16 4.18 -14.78
C ILE A 254 -7.75 2.80 -14.52
N PHE A 255 -8.50 2.65 -13.41
CA PHE A 255 -9.23 1.42 -13.12
C PHE A 255 -10.18 1.01 -14.25
N SER A 256 -10.94 1.98 -14.80
CA SER A 256 -11.86 1.72 -15.92
C SER A 256 -11.13 1.22 -17.17
N LEU A 257 -9.92 1.73 -17.46
CA LEU A 257 -9.11 1.22 -18.56
C LEU A 257 -8.55 -0.18 -18.27
N ALA A 258 -8.11 -0.41 -17.04
CA ALA A 258 -7.55 -1.68 -16.59
C ALA A 258 -8.56 -2.83 -16.69
N ILE A 259 -9.82 -2.61 -16.27
CA ILE A 259 -10.89 -3.63 -16.40
C ILE A 259 -11.24 -3.94 -17.86
N ARG A 260 -11.12 -2.97 -18.78
CA ARG A 260 -11.34 -3.21 -20.22
C ARG A 260 -10.25 -4.07 -20.86
N LYS A 261 -9.06 -4.08 -20.24
CA LYS A 261 -7.91 -4.91 -20.61
C LYS A 261 -7.83 -6.19 -19.76
N ASN A 262 -8.91 -6.57 -19.06
CA ASN A 262 -8.89 -7.73 -18.18
C ASN A 262 -8.48 -9.00 -18.97
N PRO A 263 -7.35 -9.65 -18.65
CA PRO A 263 -6.87 -10.84 -19.37
C PRO A 263 -7.84 -12.03 -19.33
N PHE A 264 -8.75 -12.04 -18.36
CA PHE A 264 -9.66 -13.15 -18.10
C PHE A 264 -11.03 -12.95 -18.73
N ASP A 265 -11.29 -11.78 -19.33
CA ASP A 265 -12.52 -11.49 -20.06
C ASP A 265 -12.34 -11.83 -21.55
N PRO A 266 -13.04 -12.85 -22.09
CA PRO A 266 -12.97 -13.22 -23.51
C PRO A 266 -13.46 -12.13 -24.46
N HIS A 267 -14.20 -11.15 -23.95
CA HIS A 267 -14.78 -10.05 -24.71
C HIS A 267 -14.09 -8.70 -24.44
N ALA A 268 -12.97 -8.70 -23.72
CA ALA A 268 -12.20 -7.49 -23.43
C ALA A 268 -11.86 -6.73 -24.73
N LYS A 269 -12.44 -5.53 -24.87
CA LYS A 269 -12.09 -4.56 -25.92
C LYS A 269 -11.65 -3.26 -25.27
N ALA A 270 -10.47 -2.78 -25.66
CA ALA A 270 -9.94 -1.51 -25.14
C ALA A 270 -10.73 -0.28 -25.63
N VAL A 271 -11.44 -0.40 -26.75
CA VAL A 271 -12.13 0.69 -27.45
C VAL A 271 -13.54 0.88 -26.88
N ILE A 272 -13.89 2.13 -26.54
CA ILE A 272 -15.26 2.55 -26.24
C ILE A 272 -15.93 2.80 -27.58
N ASN A 273 -16.86 1.94 -27.99
CA ASN A 273 -17.81 2.31 -29.03
C ASN A 273 -18.87 3.17 -28.32
N LEU A 274 -18.81 4.49 -28.55
CA LEU A 274 -19.89 5.42 -28.21
C LEU A 274 -21.11 5.14 -29.10
#